data_AF-A0AAN0IZN6-F1
#
_entry.id   AF-A0AAN0IZN6-F1
#
_cell.length_a   1.000
_cell.length_b   1.000
_cell.length_c   1.000
_cell.angle_alpha   90.00
_cell.angle_beta   90.00
_cell.angle_gamma   90.00
#
_symmetry.space_group_name_H-M   'P 1'
#
loop_
_entity.id
_entity.type
_entity.pdbx_description
1 polymer ?
#
loop_
_entity_poly.entity_id
_entity_poly.type
_entity_poly.pdbx_seq_one_letter_code
_entity_poly.pdbx_strand_id
1 'polypeptide(L)'
;MYSVKDILSALYKREDFLVNATGIRHTKLKRILPCESLSSSHLSLLGGRDIKEVIEIAEESNTIITRIKLDIKDLDIVIEELLLNHLEYSNWHQFGLHLGLYDQTLNSIKKDHGECKQCLIQCMSAWLREKDKVREKGGPSWSSLARALDTVGEKSIASYIKTKYCTKI
;
A
#
# COMPACT_ATOMS: atom_id res chain seq x y z
N MET A 1 12.38 -27.58 -3.98
CA MET A 1 11.49 -26.71 -4.79
C MET A 1 10.89 -25.69 -3.84
N TYR A 2 11.16 -24.39 -4.02
CA TYR A 2 10.65 -23.36 -3.12
C TYR A 2 9.27 -22.89 -3.57
N SER A 3 8.35 -22.70 -2.62
CA SER A 3 7.04 -22.13 -2.94
C SER A 3 7.19 -20.64 -3.22
N VAL A 4 6.59 -20.17 -4.31
CA VAL A 4 6.53 -18.74 -4.66
C VAL A 4 5.94 -17.93 -3.49
N LYS A 5 5.01 -18.53 -2.74
CA LYS A 5 4.41 -17.93 -1.55
C LYS A 5 5.42 -17.65 -0.43
N ASP A 6 6.40 -18.53 -0.24
CA ASP A 6 7.42 -18.38 0.81
C ASP A 6 8.42 -17.27 0.46
N ILE A 7 8.79 -17.18 -0.82
CA ILE A 7 9.66 -16.12 -1.34
C ILE A 7 8.97 -14.75 -1.20
N LEU A 8 7.69 -14.65 -1.58
CA LEU A 8 6.91 -13.43 -1.45
C LEU A 8 6.68 -13.04 0.01
N SER A 9 6.42 -14.01 0.90
CA SER A 9 6.29 -13.74 2.33
C SER A 9 7.59 -13.19 2.94
N ALA A 10 8.75 -13.69 2.53
CA ALA A 10 10.03 -13.19 3.00
C ALA A 10 10.31 -11.76 2.50
N LEU A 11 9.96 -11.46 1.24
CA LEU A 11 10.05 -10.12 0.67
C LEU A 11 9.16 -9.10 1.41
N TYR A 12 7.92 -9.48 1.73
CA TYR A 12 6.99 -8.64 2.48
C TYR A 12 7.52 -8.32 3.89
N LYS A 13 8.09 -9.31 4.58
CA LYS A 13 8.66 -9.17 5.92
C LYS A 13 10.04 -8.48 5.92
N ARG A 14 10.60 -8.15 4.75
CA ARG A 14 11.99 -7.70 4.55
C ARG A 14 13.01 -8.63 5.20
N GLU A 15 12.71 -9.92 5.25
CA GLU A 15 13.58 -10.96 5.79
C GLU A 15 14.51 -11.47 4.68
N ASP A 16 15.76 -11.77 5.05
CA ASP A 16 16.71 -12.37 4.12
C ASP A 16 16.27 -13.80 3.77
N PHE A 17 15.81 -14.02 2.54
CA PHE A 17 15.50 -15.38 2.06
C PHE A 17 16.78 -16.08 1.60
N LEU A 18 17.23 -17.07 2.40
CA LEU A 18 18.39 -17.90 2.08
C LEU A 18 17.96 -19.06 1.19
N VAL A 19 18.50 -19.09 -0.04
CA VAL A 19 18.27 -20.20 -0.97
C VAL A 19 19.41 -21.20 -0.82
N ASN A 20 19.07 -22.48 -0.65
CA ASN A 20 20.04 -23.56 -0.59
C ASN A 20 20.35 -24.00 -2.02
N ALA A 21 21.48 -23.54 -2.56
CA ALA A 21 22.03 -24.12 -3.78
C ALA A 21 22.73 -25.42 -3.39
N THR A 22 22.34 -26.53 -4.02
CA THR A 22 22.82 -27.89 -3.76
C THR A 22 24.29 -27.95 -3.35
N GLY A 23 24.54 -28.48 -2.14
CA GLY A 23 25.88 -28.76 -1.62
C GLY A 23 26.53 -27.58 -0.88
N ILE A 24 26.06 -27.33 0.35
CA ILE A 24 26.79 -26.60 1.43
C ILE A 24 27.01 -25.08 1.18
N ARG A 25 26.44 -24.48 0.12
CA ARG A 25 26.54 -23.02 -0.10
C ARG A 25 25.17 -22.37 -0.06
N HIS A 26 24.89 -21.67 1.04
CA HIS A 26 23.75 -20.75 1.13
C HIS A 26 24.09 -19.48 0.35
N THR A 27 23.32 -19.19 -0.70
CA THR A 27 23.42 -17.93 -1.43
C THR A 27 22.32 -16.99 -0.96
N LYS A 28 22.71 -15.79 -0.52
CA LYS A 28 21.80 -14.69 -0.28
C LYS A 28 21.25 -14.22 -1.63
N LEU A 29 19.93 -14.25 -1.82
CA LEU A 29 19.32 -13.68 -3.03
C LEU A 29 19.68 -12.18 -3.08
N LYS A 30 20.59 -11.82 -3.99
CA LYS A 30 20.82 -10.42 -4.31
C LYS A 30 19.56 -9.92 -5.01
N ARG A 31 18.96 -8.90 -4.40
CA ARG A 31 17.81 -8.12 -4.86
C ARG A 31 17.76 -8.07 -6.39
N ILE A 32 16.87 -8.84 -7.01
CA ILE A 32 16.65 -8.76 -8.46
C ILE A 32 16.02 -7.37 -8.69
N LEU A 33 16.77 -6.51 -9.38
CA LEU A 33 16.29 -5.19 -9.78
C LEU A 33 15.27 -5.38 -10.92
N PRO A 34 14.22 -4.55 -11.02
CA PRO A 34 13.18 -4.69 -12.06
C PRO A 34 13.65 -4.62 -13.51
N CYS A 35 14.93 -4.29 -13.79
CA CYS A 35 15.41 -3.99 -15.14
C CYS A 35 16.54 -4.90 -15.64
N GLU A 36 16.80 -6.06 -15.04
CA GLU A 36 17.64 -7.06 -15.73
C GLU A 36 16.82 -7.68 -16.86
N SER A 37 17.17 -7.29 -18.10
CA SER A 37 16.54 -7.79 -19.31
C SER A 37 16.62 -9.32 -19.36
N LEU A 38 15.45 -9.98 -19.38
CA LEU A 38 15.29 -11.42 -19.57
C LEU A 38 15.74 -11.82 -20.99
N SER A 39 17.05 -11.98 -21.17
CA SER A 39 17.61 -12.69 -22.32
C SER A 39 17.22 -14.16 -22.23
N SER A 40 16.82 -14.75 -23.37
CA SER A 40 16.17 -16.07 -23.48
C SER A 40 16.98 -17.27 -22.95
N SER A 41 18.19 -17.04 -22.45
CA SER A 41 19.05 -18.01 -21.79
C SER A 41 18.72 -18.29 -20.30
N HIS A 42 17.67 -17.67 -19.73
CA HIS A 42 17.33 -17.79 -18.28
C HIS A 42 16.35 -18.92 -17.91
N LEU A 43 16.10 -19.89 -18.80
CA LEU A 43 15.19 -21.02 -18.52
C LEU A 43 15.62 -21.87 -17.31
N SER A 44 16.89 -21.82 -16.91
CA SER A 44 17.41 -22.53 -15.74
C SER A 44 16.91 -21.98 -14.39
N LEU A 45 16.39 -20.74 -14.33
CA LEU A 45 15.93 -20.11 -13.07
C LEU A 45 14.47 -20.39 -12.74
N LEU A 46 13.64 -20.72 -13.73
CA LEU A 46 12.20 -20.94 -13.52
C LEU A 46 11.89 -22.36 -13.01
N GLY A 47 12.92 -23.20 -12.84
CA GLY A 47 12.77 -24.57 -12.32
C GLY A 47 11.85 -25.46 -13.18
N GLY A 48 11.73 -25.16 -14.47
CA GLY A 48 10.89 -25.89 -15.42
C GLY A 48 9.45 -25.36 -15.59
N ARG A 49 9.10 -24.20 -15.02
CA ARG A 49 7.81 -23.53 -15.29
C ARG A 49 7.82 -22.77 -16.61
N ASP A 50 6.69 -22.79 -17.30
CA ASP A 50 6.51 -22.04 -18.54
C ASP A 50 6.50 -20.53 -18.25
N ILE A 51 7.10 -19.74 -19.14
CA ILE A 51 7.20 -18.29 -18.94
C ILE A 51 5.83 -17.61 -18.90
N LYS A 52 4.84 -18.16 -19.63
CA LYS A 52 3.45 -17.66 -19.62
C LYS A 52 2.79 -17.86 -18.25
N GLU A 53 3.04 -19.00 -17.61
CA GLU A 53 2.53 -19.31 -16.27
C GLU A 53 3.14 -18.37 -15.21
N VAL A 54 4.43 -18.04 -15.35
CA VAL A 54 5.12 -17.09 -14.47
C VAL A 54 4.62 -15.67 -14.66
N ILE A 55 4.30 -15.27 -15.90
CA ILE A 55 3.70 -13.97 -16.23
C ILE A 55 2.28 -13.88 -15.65
N GLU A 56 1.43 -14.89 -15.83
CA GLU A 56 0.07 -14.91 -15.25
C GLU A 56 0.11 -14.81 -13.71
N ILE A 57 1.02 -15.54 -13.04
CA ILE A 57 1.22 -15.42 -11.58
C ILE A 57 1.70 -14.00 -11.19
N ALA A 58 2.60 -13.39 -11.98
CA ALA A 58 3.09 -12.04 -11.74
C ALA A 58 2.00 -10.98 -11.92
N GLU A 59 1.12 -11.13 -12.91
CA GLU A 59 -0.02 -10.25 -13.14
C GLU A 59 -1.07 -10.38 -12.03
N GLU A 60 -1.36 -11.61 -11.60
CA GLU A 60 -2.32 -11.89 -10.53
C GLU A 60 -1.81 -11.35 -9.18
N SER A 61 -0.50 -11.49 -8.92
CA SER A 61 0.16 -10.92 -7.74
C SER A 61 0.30 -9.40 -7.79
N ASN A 62 0.55 -8.78 -8.95
CA ASN A 62 0.45 -7.33 -9.12
C ASN A 62 -0.98 -6.82 -8.89
N THR A 63 -1.99 -7.63 -9.25
CA THR A 63 -3.39 -7.34 -8.94
C THR A 63 -3.68 -7.46 -7.43
N ILE A 64 -3.00 -8.37 -6.72
CA ILE A 64 -3.08 -8.49 -5.25
C ILE A 64 -2.35 -7.33 -4.55
N ILE A 65 -1.19 -6.91 -5.06
CA ILE A 65 -0.40 -5.77 -4.54
C ILE A 65 -1.15 -4.45 -4.74
N THR A 66 -1.83 -4.27 -5.88
CA THR A 66 -2.68 -3.10 -6.13
C THR A 66 -4.03 -3.14 -5.38
N ARG A 67 -4.44 -4.32 -4.89
CA ARG A 67 -5.64 -4.53 -4.05
C ARG A 67 -5.35 -4.68 -2.56
N ILE A 68 -4.20 -4.21 -2.06
CA ILE A 68 -3.99 -4.12 -0.61
C ILE A 68 -4.94 -3.06 -0.06
N LYS A 69 -6.14 -3.51 0.26
CA LYS A 69 -7.15 -2.78 1.01
C LYS A 69 -6.58 -2.53 2.39
N LEU A 70 -6.51 -1.26 2.77
CA LEU A 70 -6.11 -0.85 4.10
C LEU A 70 -7.21 -1.21 5.08
N ASP A 71 -6.83 -1.67 6.27
CA ASP A 71 -7.76 -1.92 7.36
C ASP A 71 -7.38 -1.10 8.60
N ILE A 72 -8.18 -1.23 9.66
CA ILE A 72 -7.99 -0.44 10.89
C ILE A 72 -6.62 -0.65 11.56
N LYS A 73 -5.94 -1.78 11.29
CA LYS A 73 -4.60 -2.09 11.80
C LYS A 73 -3.53 -1.25 11.12
N ASP A 74 -3.80 -0.71 9.94
CA ASP A 74 -2.86 0.15 9.20
C ASP A 74 -2.95 1.63 9.60
N LEU A 75 -3.74 1.94 10.65
CA LEU A 75 -3.95 3.33 11.09
C LEU A 75 -2.64 4.02 11.49
N ASP A 76 -1.73 3.30 12.15
CA ASP A 76 -0.42 3.82 12.54
C ASP A 76 0.40 4.22 11.31
N ILE A 77 0.48 3.34 10.31
CA ILE A 77 1.19 3.58 9.05
C ILE A 77 0.56 4.76 8.31
N VAL A 78 -0.77 4.78 8.16
CA VAL A 78 -1.47 5.88 7.47
C VAL A 78 -1.19 7.22 8.13
N ILE A 79 -1.24 7.28 9.46
CA ILE A 79 -0.96 8.52 10.20
C ILE A 79 0.51 8.90 10.06
N GLU A 80 1.44 7.98 10.21
CA GLU A 80 2.87 8.26 10.04
C GLU A 80 3.16 8.88 8.66
N GLU A 81 2.60 8.33 7.59
CA GLU A 81 2.78 8.88 6.23
C GLU A 81 2.22 10.29 6.09
N LEU A 82 1.04 10.58 6.64
CA LEU A 82 0.45 11.92 6.56
C LEU A 82 1.24 12.94 7.40
N LEU A 83 1.77 12.51 8.55
CA LEU A 83 2.56 13.35 9.46
C LEU A 83 3.95 13.66 8.92
N LEU A 84 4.64 12.67 8.37
CA LEU A 84 5.97 12.83 7.77
C LEU A 84 5.96 13.80 6.58
N ASN A 85 4.83 13.88 5.88
CA ASN A 85 4.65 14.78 4.75
C ASN A 85 4.06 16.14 5.14
N HIS A 86 4.04 16.47 6.44
CA HIS A 86 3.60 17.77 6.98
C HIS A 86 2.18 18.16 6.58
N LEU A 87 1.26 17.20 6.47
CA LEU A 87 -0.14 17.50 6.21
C LEU A 87 -0.66 18.51 7.24
N GLU A 88 -1.15 19.65 6.77
CA GLU A 88 -1.77 20.63 7.64
C GLU A 88 -3.10 20.08 8.17
N TYR A 89 -3.17 19.88 9.50
CA TYR A 89 -4.36 19.32 10.14
C TYR A 89 -5.60 20.20 10.01
N SER A 90 -5.45 21.47 9.66
CA SER A 90 -6.51 22.47 9.56
C SER A 90 -7.64 22.03 8.62
N ASN A 91 -7.32 21.28 7.56
CA ASN A 91 -8.26 20.88 6.50
C ASN A 91 -8.78 19.44 6.62
N TRP A 92 -8.59 18.77 7.77
CA TRP A 92 -9.01 17.38 8.00
C TRP A 92 -10.50 17.12 7.70
N HIS A 93 -11.35 18.14 7.93
CA HIS A 93 -12.79 18.05 7.74
C HIS A 93 -13.15 17.91 6.25
N GLN A 94 -12.63 18.81 5.41
CA GLN A 94 -12.85 18.74 3.97
C GLN A 94 -12.22 17.48 3.38
N PHE A 95 -11.06 17.09 3.89
CA PHE A 95 -10.42 15.83 3.53
C PHE A 95 -11.29 14.61 3.82
N GLY A 96 -11.90 14.54 5.01
CA GLY A 96 -12.83 13.48 5.40
C GLY A 96 -14.05 13.35 4.47
N LEU A 97 -14.60 14.49 4.01
CA LEU A 97 -15.71 14.50 3.05
C LEU A 97 -15.31 13.86 1.71
N HIS A 98 -14.10 14.12 1.23
CA HIS A 98 -13.58 13.53 -0.02
C HIS A 98 -13.34 12.03 0.09
N LEU A 99 -12.96 11.56 1.28
CA LEU A 99 -12.82 10.13 1.60
C LEU A 99 -14.16 9.40 1.69
N GLY A 100 -15.28 10.14 1.78
CA GLY A 100 -16.62 9.56 1.82
C GLY A 100 -17.25 9.54 3.21
N LEU A 101 -16.70 10.26 4.19
CA LEU A 101 -17.37 10.47 5.47
C LEU A 101 -18.45 11.54 5.34
N TYR A 102 -19.53 11.41 6.10
CA TYR A 102 -20.58 12.41 6.17
C TYR A 102 -20.21 13.55 7.12
N ASP A 103 -20.74 14.73 6.82
CA ASP A 103 -20.59 15.93 7.65
C ASP A 103 -21.02 15.66 9.12
N GLN A 104 -22.09 14.89 9.32
CA GLN A 104 -22.52 14.47 10.65
C GLN A 104 -21.45 13.68 11.41
N THR A 105 -20.81 12.70 10.75
CA THR A 105 -19.73 11.88 11.33
C THR A 105 -18.53 12.76 11.72
N LEU A 106 -18.15 13.69 10.85
CA LEU A 106 -17.04 14.61 11.09
C LEU A 106 -17.35 15.60 12.22
N ASN A 107 -18.56 16.15 12.26
CA ASN A 107 -18.97 17.04 13.36
C ASN A 107 -18.97 16.34 14.72
N SER A 108 -19.37 15.06 14.77
CA SER A 108 -19.23 14.25 15.99
C SER A 108 -17.76 14.13 16.42
N ILE A 109 -16.85 13.79 15.48
CA ILE A 109 -15.41 13.72 15.76
C ILE A 109 -14.88 15.05 16.31
N LYS A 110 -15.27 16.18 15.71
CA LYS A 110 -14.84 17.51 16.14
C LYS A 110 -15.27 17.82 17.57
N LYS A 111 -16.52 17.48 17.90
CA LYS A 111 -17.10 17.71 19.23
C LYS A 111 -16.38 16.90 20.32
N ASP A 112 -16.00 15.68 20.01
CA ASP A 112 -15.43 14.75 20.98
C ASP A 112 -13.93 15.00 21.24
N HIS A 113 -13.21 15.56 20.26
CA HIS A 113 -11.74 15.59 20.30
C HIS A 113 -11.07 16.97 20.24
N GLY A 114 -11.76 18.04 19.83
CA GLY A 114 -11.34 19.46 19.91
C GLY A 114 -10.06 19.87 19.13
N GLU A 115 -8.99 19.11 19.27
CA GLU A 115 -7.68 19.28 18.63
C GLU A 115 -7.67 18.71 17.20
N CYS A 116 -7.16 19.49 16.25
CA CYS A 116 -7.13 19.10 14.83
C CYS A 116 -6.38 17.78 14.58
N LYS A 117 -5.28 17.53 15.31
CA LYS A 117 -4.51 16.29 15.18
C LYS A 117 -5.32 15.06 15.59
N GLN A 118 -6.01 15.13 16.74
CA GLN A 118 -6.86 14.04 17.20
C GLN A 118 -8.05 13.82 16.27
N CYS A 119 -8.62 14.90 15.75
CA CYS A 119 -9.70 14.81 14.76
C CYS A 119 -9.25 14.12 13.46
N LEU A 120 -8.04 14.41 12.97
CA LEU A 120 -7.48 13.72 11.80
C LEU A 120 -7.29 12.22 12.07
N ILE A 121 -6.77 11.83 13.24
CA ILE A 121 -6.60 10.43 13.62
C ILE A 121 -7.94 9.69 13.62
N GLN A 122 -8.97 10.29 14.22
CA GLN A 122 -10.31 9.70 14.23
C GLN A 122 -10.97 9.68 12.85
N CYS A 123 -10.72 10.69 12.02
CA CYS A 123 -11.14 10.73 10.63
C CYS A 123 -10.55 9.54 9.84
N MET A 124 -9.23 9.29 9.95
CA MET A 124 -8.59 8.14 9.32
C MET A 124 -9.12 6.82 9.88
N SER A 125 -9.35 6.75 11.19
CA SER A 125 -9.93 5.57 11.85
C SER A 125 -11.35 5.26 11.33
N ALA A 126 -12.18 6.28 11.11
CA ALA A 126 -13.51 6.13 10.53
C ALA A 126 -13.46 5.69 9.06
N TRP A 127 -12.53 6.25 8.29
CA TRP A 127 -12.30 5.86 6.89
C TRP A 127 -11.83 4.41 6.75
N LEU A 128 -10.85 3.97 7.55
CA LEU A 128 -10.35 2.58 7.55
C LEU A 128 -11.41 1.57 8.01
N ARG A 129 -12.37 1.99 8.82
CA ARG A 129 -13.56 1.20 9.20
C ARG A 129 -14.67 1.22 8.15
N GLU A 130 -14.44 1.89 7.01
CA GLU A 130 -15.38 1.95 5.90
C GLU A 130 -16.74 2.55 6.28
N LYS A 131 -16.76 3.53 7.19
CA LYS A 131 -18.01 4.21 7.57
C LYS A 131 -18.62 4.96 6.39
N ASP A 132 -19.92 5.25 6.50
CA ASP A 132 -20.65 6.09 5.55
C ASP A 132 -20.51 5.58 4.10
N LYS A 133 -20.17 6.45 3.15
CA LYS A 133 -20.02 6.13 1.71
C LYS A 133 -18.58 5.85 1.30
N VAL A 134 -17.71 5.47 2.25
CA VAL A 134 -16.29 5.19 1.95
C VAL A 134 -16.15 4.05 0.93
N ARG A 135 -16.97 3.00 1.04
CA ARG A 135 -16.98 1.89 0.06
C ARG A 135 -17.32 2.36 -1.34
N GLU A 136 -18.33 3.23 -1.48
CA GLU A 136 -18.75 3.82 -2.75
C GLU A 136 -17.65 4.73 -3.35
N LYS A 137 -16.80 5.31 -2.49
CA LYS A 137 -15.64 6.12 -2.88
C LYS A 137 -14.38 5.30 -3.20
N GLY A 138 -14.51 3.97 -3.32
CA GLY A 138 -13.41 3.06 -3.67
C GLY A 138 -12.74 2.38 -2.48
N GLY A 139 -13.31 2.54 -1.28
CA GLY A 139 -12.81 1.91 -0.05
C GLY A 139 -11.45 2.46 0.41
N PRO A 140 -10.95 1.93 1.53
CA PRO A 140 -9.68 2.35 2.11
C PRO A 140 -8.51 1.76 1.33
N SER A 141 -7.91 2.57 0.46
CA SER A 141 -6.72 2.21 -0.32
C SER A 141 -5.78 3.40 -0.48
N TRP A 142 -4.49 3.16 -0.65
CA TRP A 142 -3.51 4.23 -0.90
C TRP A 142 -3.88 5.09 -2.11
N SER A 143 -4.46 4.49 -3.16
CA SER A 143 -4.91 5.23 -4.33
C SER A 143 -6.09 6.17 -4.02
N SER A 144 -7.06 5.71 -3.23
CA SER A 144 -8.19 6.55 -2.81
C SER A 144 -7.73 7.68 -1.86
N LEU A 145 -6.78 7.40 -0.97
CA LEU A 145 -6.17 8.39 -0.08
C LEU A 145 -5.43 9.47 -0.89
N ALA A 146 -4.58 9.05 -1.83
CA ALA A 146 -3.86 9.98 -2.69
C ALA A 146 -4.80 10.82 -3.57
N ARG A 147 -5.90 10.25 -4.06
CA ARG A 147 -6.92 11.00 -4.81
C ARG A 147 -7.61 12.04 -3.94
N ALA A 148 -7.94 11.71 -2.69
CA ALA A 148 -8.52 12.67 -1.76
C ALA A 148 -7.55 13.81 -1.44
N LEU A 149 -6.26 13.50 -1.23
CA LEU A 149 -5.20 14.50 -1.00
C LEU A 149 -5.04 15.45 -2.19
N ASP A 150 -5.00 14.90 -3.40
CA ASP A 150 -4.92 15.68 -4.65
C ASP A 150 -6.11 16.65 -4.78
N THR A 151 -7.29 16.22 -4.34
CA THR A 151 -8.52 17.02 -4.40
C THR A 151 -8.53 18.17 -3.39
N VAL A 152 -7.92 17.98 -2.20
CA VAL A 152 -7.80 19.05 -1.19
C VAL A 152 -6.60 19.97 -1.42
N GLY A 153 -5.86 19.78 -2.51
CA GLY A 153 -4.70 20.62 -2.88
C GLY A 153 -3.36 20.13 -2.36
N GLU A 154 -3.33 19.02 -1.63
CA GLU A 154 -2.12 18.39 -1.05
C GLU A 154 -1.38 17.54 -2.09
N LYS A 155 -1.06 18.16 -3.22
CA LYS A 155 -0.52 17.50 -4.42
C LYS A 155 0.84 16.85 -4.18
N SER A 156 1.68 17.47 -3.35
CA SER A 156 3.00 16.94 -2.97
C SER A 156 2.85 15.60 -2.25
N ILE A 157 1.97 15.55 -1.24
CA ILE A 157 1.68 14.36 -0.43
C ILE A 157 1.01 13.29 -1.30
N ALA A 158 0.03 13.68 -2.13
CA ALA A 158 -0.62 12.78 -3.06
C ALA A 158 0.38 12.12 -4.03
N SER A 159 1.30 12.91 -4.60
CA SER A 159 2.35 12.42 -5.49
C SER A 159 3.31 11.48 -4.77
N TYR A 160 3.71 11.80 -3.54
CA TYR A 160 4.55 10.94 -2.71
C TYR A 160 3.88 9.59 -2.43
N ILE A 161 2.62 9.58 -1.98
CA ILE A 161 1.87 8.35 -1.70
C ILE A 161 1.67 7.53 -2.97
N LYS A 162 1.33 8.17 -4.10
CA LYS A 162 1.25 7.49 -5.40
C LYS A 162 2.58 6.83 -5.73
N THR A 163 3.68 7.56 -5.61
CA THR A 163 5.03 7.07 -5.94
C THR A 163 5.43 5.87 -5.06
N LYS A 164 5.17 5.95 -3.76
CA LYS A 164 5.60 4.95 -2.77
C LYS A 164 4.74 3.69 -2.78
N TYR A 165 3.43 3.85 -2.91
CA TYR A 165 2.45 2.78 -2.68
C TYR A 165 1.64 2.38 -3.90
N CYS A 166 1.47 3.26 -4.89
CA CYS A 166 0.65 2.98 -6.07
C CYS A 166 1.49 2.62 -7.32
N THR A 167 2.75 3.06 -7.41
CA THR A 167 3.64 2.73 -8.52
C THR A 167 4.70 1.71 -8.12
N LYS A 168 4.43 0.46 -8.46
CA LYS A 168 5.42 -0.46 -9.01
C LYS A 168 4.76 -1.17 -10.18
N ILE A 169 4.93 -0.58 -11.36
CA ILE A 169 4.75 -1.24 -12.65
C ILE A 169 6.14 -1.68 -13.10
#